data_AF-A0A0P1BKD9-F1
#
_entry.id   AF-A0A0P1BKD9-F1
#
_cell.length_a   1.000
_cell.length_b   1.000
_cell.length_c   1.000
_cell.angle_alpha   90.00
_cell.angle_beta   90.00
_cell.angle_gamma   90.00
#
_symmetry.space_group_name_H-M   'P 1'
#
loop_
_entity.id
_entity.type
_entity.pdbx_description
1 polymer ?
#
loop_
_entity_poly.entity_id
_entity_poly.type
_entity_poly.pdbx_seq_one_letter_code
_entity_poly.pdbx_strand_id
1 'polypeptide(L)'
;MHSGRFAGKKVVVIKQYDEGTREHPFPHAIVAGIEREPRKVTKGMGAKKLAQRSKVKPFVKAFNYHHLLPTRYALELEGLKGTVSPETLREPSQKEDAKKVVKKLFEERYASGKSRYFFQALRF
;
A
#
# COMPACT_ATOMS: atom_id res chain seq x y z
N MET A 1 -5.77 8.88 0.52
CA MET A 1 -7.19 8.54 0.74
C MET A 1 -7.79 9.51 1.74
N HIS A 2 -9.04 9.92 1.59
CA HIS A 2 -9.68 10.88 2.51
C HIS A 2 -10.81 10.32 3.37
N SER A 3 -11.29 9.10 3.11
CA SER A 3 -12.41 8.49 3.86
C SER A 3 -12.15 7.04 4.28
N GLY A 4 -12.84 6.60 5.33
CA GLY A 4 -12.81 5.25 5.89
C GLY A 4 -11.61 4.96 6.80
N ARG A 5 -11.46 3.70 7.22
CA ARG A 5 -10.40 3.24 8.15
C ARG A 5 -8.97 3.59 7.72
N PHE A 6 -8.72 3.71 6.41
CA PHE A 6 -7.41 4.01 5.84
C PHE A 6 -7.29 5.46 5.33
N ALA A 7 -8.14 6.37 5.83
CA ALA A 7 -7.99 7.80 5.56
C ALA A 7 -6.59 8.30 5.97
N GLY A 8 -6.05 9.24 5.19
CA GLY A 8 -4.69 9.76 5.38
C GLY A 8 -3.56 8.82 4.93
N LYS A 9 -3.86 7.58 4.54
CA LYS A 9 -2.85 6.61 4.10
C LYS A 9 -2.53 6.74 2.62
N LYS A 10 -1.24 6.50 2.32
CA LYS A 10 -0.68 6.51 0.96
C LYS A 10 -0.84 5.13 0.33
N VAL A 11 -1.18 5.13 -0.96
CA VAL A 11 -1.49 3.93 -1.72
C VAL A 11 -0.90 3.99 -3.12
N VAL A 12 -0.67 2.83 -3.70
CA VAL A 12 -0.39 2.62 -5.12
C VAL A 12 -1.58 1.94 -5.76
N VAL A 13 -1.95 2.42 -6.93
CA VAL A 13 -2.94 1.78 -7.79
C VAL A 13 -2.29 0.60 -8.51
N ILE A 14 -2.85 -0.60 -8.35
CA ILE A 14 -2.38 -1.82 -9.01
C ILE A 14 -3.17 -2.05 -10.29
N LYS A 15 -4.49 -1.92 -10.21
CA LYS A 15 -5.41 -2.13 -11.31
C LYS A 15 -6.57 -1.14 -11.26
N GLN A 16 -6.89 -0.59 -12.41
CA GLN A 16 -7.97 0.37 -12.63
C GLN A 16 -9.18 -0.32 -13.24
N TYR A 17 -10.37 0.12 -12.84
CA TYR A 17 -11.67 -0.32 -13.35
C TYR A 17 -12.52 0.93 -13.56
N ASP A 18 -12.32 1.60 -14.70
CA ASP A 18 -12.94 2.89 -14.99
C ASP A 18 -14.45 2.77 -15.23
N GLU A 19 -14.91 1.64 -15.78
CA GLU A 19 -16.33 1.38 -16.06
C GLU A 19 -17.05 0.65 -14.92
N GLY A 20 -16.33 0.31 -13.84
CA GLY A 20 -16.85 -0.51 -12.75
C GLY A 20 -16.89 -2.01 -13.06
N THR A 21 -17.42 -2.79 -12.12
CA THR A 21 -17.57 -4.24 -12.21
C THR A 21 -18.95 -4.65 -11.68
N ARG A 22 -19.32 -5.93 -11.86
CA ARG A 22 -20.58 -6.46 -11.31
C ARG A 22 -20.67 -6.31 -9.79
N GLU A 23 -19.55 -6.46 -9.08
CA GLU A 23 -19.50 -6.31 -7.61
C GLU A 23 -19.53 -4.83 -7.19
N HIS A 24 -18.86 -3.96 -7.95
CA HIS A 24 -18.79 -2.53 -7.68
C HIS A 24 -19.18 -1.74 -8.93
N PRO A 25 -20.46 -1.32 -9.07
CA PRO A 25 -20.99 -0.67 -10.27
C PRO A 25 -20.54 0.80 -10.44
N PHE A 26 -19.37 1.14 -9.89
CA PHE A 26 -18.79 2.49 -9.92
C PHE A 26 -17.29 2.41 -10.25
N PRO A 27 -16.71 3.49 -10.81
CA PRO A 27 -15.29 3.58 -11.10
C PRO A 27 -14.44 3.37 -9.84
N HIS A 28 -13.53 2.41 -9.88
CA HIS A 28 -12.70 2.06 -8.73
C HIS A 28 -11.32 1.53 -9.12
N ALA A 29 -10.43 1.48 -8.15
CA ALA A 29 -9.13 0.84 -8.28
C ALA A 29 -8.88 -0.18 -7.18
N ILE A 30 -8.19 -1.26 -7.54
CA ILE A 30 -7.51 -2.12 -6.59
C ILE A 30 -6.20 -1.44 -6.22
N VAL A 31 -6.00 -1.26 -4.92
CA VAL A 31 -4.82 -0.57 -4.40
C VAL A 31 -4.10 -1.38 -3.34
N ALA A 32 -2.79 -1.18 -3.25
CA ALA A 32 -1.96 -1.56 -2.11
C ALA A 32 -1.48 -0.31 -1.39
N GLY A 33 -1.60 -0.31 -0.06
CA GLY A 33 -1.25 0.84 0.76
C GLY A 33 -0.51 0.46 2.03
N ILE A 34 -0.04 1.49 2.72
CA ILE A 34 0.65 1.34 4.00
C ILE A 34 -0.31 1.72 5.13
N GLU A 35 -0.70 0.75 5.97
CA GLU A 35 -1.50 1.00 7.18
C GLU A 35 -0.62 1.57 8.29
N ARG A 36 0.57 0.97 8.48
CA ARG A 36 1.58 1.42 9.43
C ARG A 36 2.90 1.64 8.72
N GLU A 37 3.32 2.89 8.70
CA GLU A 37 4.55 3.40 8.12
C GLU A 37 5.78 3.00 8.95
N PRO A 38 6.95 2.86 8.32
CA PRO A 38 8.19 2.70 9.06
C PRO A 38 8.46 3.95 9.91
N ARG A 39 9.02 3.73 11.11
CA ARG A 39 9.33 4.81 12.06
C ARG A 39 10.70 5.40 11.76
N LYS A 40 10.90 6.66 12.14
CA LYS A 40 12.20 7.35 12.01
C LYS A 40 13.32 6.52 12.64
N VAL A 41 14.38 6.37 11.86
CA VAL A 41 15.62 5.67 12.22
C VAL A 41 16.72 6.71 12.46
N THR A 42 17.62 6.45 13.42
CA THR A 42 18.77 7.30 13.77
C THR A 42 20.01 6.44 13.95
N LYS A 43 21.20 7.03 13.78
CA LYS A 43 22.49 6.32 13.77
C LYS A 43 22.77 5.54 15.07
N GLY A 44 22.33 6.04 16.22
CA GLY A 44 22.56 5.40 17.53
C GLY A 44 21.64 4.23 17.86
N MET A 45 20.78 3.77 16.94
CA MET A 45 19.90 2.64 17.21
C MET A 45 20.61 1.31 16.97
N GLY A 46 20.47 0.36 17.90
CA GLY A 46 20.96 -1.01 17.70
C GLY A 46 20.17 -1.78 16.62
N ALA A 47 20.80 -2.83 16.06
CA ALA A 47 20.27 -3.62 14.93
C ALA A 47 18.84 -4.15 15.16
N LYS A 48 18.51 -4.62 16.37
CA LYS A 48 17.17 -5.11 16.71
C LYS A 48 16.11 -4.01 16.61
N LYS A 49 16.43 -2.80 17.09
CA LYS A 49 15.51 -1.64 17.08
C LYS A 49 15.34 -1.09 15.67
N LEU A 50 16.44 -1.07 14.90
CA LEU A 50 16.45 -0.78 13.46
C LEU A 50 15.47 -1.69 12.71
N ALA A 51 15.64 -3.00 12.83
CA ALA A 51 14.78 -3.98 12.16
C ALA A 51 13.30 -3.83 12.54
N GLN A 52 12.98 -3.58 13.82
CA GLN A 52 11.59 -3.36 14.24
C GLN A 52 10.99 -2.07 13.71
N ARG A 53 11.77 -0.99 13.60
CA ARG A 53 11.29 0.32 13.13
C ARG A 53 11.13 0.40 11.62
N SER A 54 11.90 -0.38 10.86
CA SER A 54 11.78 -0.49 9.40
C SER A 54 10.60 -1.35 8.93
N LYS A 55 9.92 -2.06 9.84
CA LYS A 55 8.77 -2.90 9.48
C LYS A 55 7.60 -2.07 8.95
N VAL A 56 6.98 -2.58 7.89
CA VAL A 56 5.79 -1.99 7.27
C VAL A 56 4.59 -2.91 7.48
N LYS A 57 3.42 -2.34 7.77
CA LYS A 57 2.14 -3.08 7.74
C LYS A 57 1.36 -2.65 6.49
N PRO A 58 1.25 -3.49 5.45
CA PRO A 58 0.49 -3.15 4.26
C PRO A 58 -1.00 -3.50 4.40
N PHE A 59 -1.81 -2.92 3.52
CA PHE A 59 -3.19 -3.33 3.27
C PHE A 59 -3.45 -3.40 1.76
N VAL A 60 -4.42 -4.23 1.37
CA VAL A 60 -4.94 -4.33 0.00
C VAL A 60 -6.46 -4.20 0.03
N LYS A 61 -7.01 -3.38 -0.86
CA LYS A 61 -8.46 -3.11 -0.92
C LYS A 61 -8.85 -2.50 -2.26
N ALA A 62 -10.11 -2.67 -2.66
CA ALA A 62 -10.73 -1.88 -3.72
C ALA A 62 -11.28 -0.56 -3.16
N PHE A 63 -11.03 0.55 -3.86
CA PHE A 63 -11.52 1.88 -3.50
C PHE A 63 -12.09 2.61 -4.69
N ASN A 64 -13.24 3.25 -4.49
CA ASN A 64 -13.80 4.21 -5.43
C ASN A 64 -12.83 5.38 -5.66
N TYR A 65 -12.72 5.86 -6.90
CA TYR A 65 -11.86 6.99 -7.25
C TYR A 65 -12.16 8.27 -6.47
N HIS A 66 -13.43 8.52 -6.12
CA HIS A 66 -13.79 9.69 -5.33
C HIS A 66 -13.08 9.73 -3.96
N HIS A 67 -12.63 8.59 -3.43
CA HIS A 67 -11.92 8.52 -2.15
C HIS A 67 -10.39 8.57 -2.28
N LEU A 68 -9.88 8.59 -3.51
CA LEU A 68 -8.47 8.72 -3.82
C LEU A 68 -8.15 10.19 -4.10
N LEU A 69 -7.05 10.65 -3.52
CA LEU A 69 -6.45 11.94 -3.90
C LEU A 69 -5.28 11.60 -4.82
N PRO A 70 -5.36 11.90 -6.13
CA PRO A 70 -4.27 11.63 -7.04
C PRO A 70 -3.05 12.47 -6.64
N THR A 71 -1.86 11.90 -6.77
CA THR A 71 -0.62 12.60 -6.46
C THR A 71 0.33 12.51 -7.64
N ARG A 72 1.17 13.54 -7.81
CA ARG A 72 2.22 13.56 -8.84
C ARG A 72 3.30 12.48 -8.70
N TYR A 73 3.33 11.73 -7.59
CA TYR A 73 4.35 10.73 -7.32
C TYR A 73 3.96 9.39 -7.93
N ALA A 74 4.81 8.86 -8.79
CA ALA A 74 4.70 7.49 -9.29
C ALA A 74 5.56 6.54 -8.43
N LEU A 75 5.04 5.34 -8.20
CA LEU A 75 5.78 4.24 -7.58
C LEU A 75 5.61 3.01 -8.46
N GLU A 76 6.61 2.76 -9.30
CA GLU A 76 6.67 1.55 -10.10
C GLU A 76 7.30 0.42 -9.29
N LEU A 77 6.49 -0.61 -9.05
CA LEU A 77 6.88 -1.86 -8.42
C LEU A 77 6.40 -2.98 -9.34
N GLU A 78 7.29 -3.45 -10.22
CA GLU A 78 6.97 -4.50 -11.20
C GLU A 78 6.36 -5.75 -10.55
N GLY A 79 6.85 -6.10 -9.34
CA GLY A 79 6.36 -7.24 -8.58
C GLY A 79 4.97 -7.11 -7.94
N LEU A 80 4.29 -5.96 -8.05
CA LEU A 80 2.90 -5.82 -7.56
C LEU A 80 1.85 -6.17 -8.62
N LYS A 81 2.22 -6.13 -9.91
CA LYS A 81 1.30 -6.35 -11.01
C LYS A 81 0.96 -7.84 -11.07
N GLY A 82 -0.32 -8.17 -10.95
CA GLY A 82 -0.80 -9.57 -10.95
C GLY A 82 -0.82 -10.25 -9.58
N THR A 83 -0.21 -9.69 -8.54
CA THR A 83 -0.28 -10.24 -7.18
C THR A 83 -1.64 -10.01 -6.52
N VAL A 84 -2.31 -8.90 -6.87
CA VAL A 84 -3.60 -8.53 -6.30
C VAL A 84 -4.65 -8.49 -7.40
N SER A 85 -5.57 -9.43 -7.33
CA SER A 85 -6.72 -9.58 -8.23
C SER A 85 -8.03 -9.43 -7.44
N PRO A 86 -9.18 -9.16 -8.09
CA PRO A 86 -10.46 -9.08 -7.39
C PRO A 86 -10.77 -10.36 -6.59
N GLU A 87 -10.39 -11.52 -7.12
CA GLU A 87 -10.53 -12.83 -6.47
C GLU A 87 -9.76 -12.91 -5.14
N THR A 88 -8.52 -12.41 -5.14
CA THR A 88 -7.66 -12.35 -3.93
C THR A 88 -8.23 -11.45 -2.83
N LEU A 89 -9.12 -10.51 -3.17
CA LEU A 89 -9.76 -9.63 -2.20
C LEU A 89 -10.96 -10.28 -1.51
N ARG A 90 -11.58 -11.27 -2.17
CA ARG A 90 -12.77 -11.99 -1.69
C ARG A 90 -12.40 -13.09 -0.70
N GLU A 91 -11.34 -13.83 -0.98
CA GLU A 91 -10.88 -14.91 -0.10
C GLU A 91 -9.91 -14.38 0.97
N PRO A 92 -10.20 -14.57 2.27
CA PRO A 92 -9.36 -14.03 3.35
C PRO A 92 -7.94 -14.60 3.34
N SER A 93 -7.78 -15.90 3.06
CA SER A 93 -6.48 -16.57 3.00
C SER A 93 -5.57 -15.96 1.92
N GLN A 94 -6.08 -15.85 0.68
CA GLN A 94 -5.35 -15.20 -0.42
C GLN A 94 -5.01 -13.74 -0.12
N LYS A 95 -5.90 -13.03 0.58
CA LYS A 95 -5.64 -11.65 1.00
C LYS A 95 -4.49 -11.56 2.00
N GLU A 96 -4.33 -12.53 2.88
CA GLU A 96 -3.19 -12.60 3.79
C GLU A 96 -1.88 -12.88 3.05
N ASP A 97 -1.90 -13.80 2.08
CA ASP A 97 -0.71 -14.10 1.27
C ASP A 97 -0.30 -12.92 0.38
N ALA A 98 -1.26 -12.25 -0.26
CA ALA A 98 -1.02 -11.01 -0.99
C ALA A 98 -0.38 -9.94 -0.11
N LYS A 99 -0.84 -9.76 1.14
CA LYS A 99 -0.22 -8.83 2.09
C LYS A 99 1.22 -9.21 2.44
N LYS A 100 1.55 -10.50 2.55
CA LYS A 100 2.93 -10.95 2.80
C LYS A 100 3.85 -10.57 1.64
N VAL A 101 3.40 -10.74 0.40
CA VAL A 101 4.16 -10.34 -0.80
C VAL A 101 4.34 -8.83 -0.86
N VAL A 102 3.25 -8.06 -0.72
CA VAL A 102 3.29 -6.58 -0.70
C VAL A 102 4.22 -6.07 0.41
N LYS A 103 4.21 -6.72 1.57
CA LYS A 103 5.08 -6.36 2.70
C LYS A 103 6.56 -6.46 2.33
N LYS A 104 6.98 -7.59 1.75
CA LYS A 104 8.37 -7.83 1.34
C LYS A 104 8.82 -6.74 0.37
N LEU A 105 8.03 -6.51 -0.70
CA LEU A 105 8.33 -5.51 -1.72
C LEU A 105 8.43 -4.08 -1.14
N PHE A 106 7.54 -3.71 -0.21
CA PHE A 106 7.59 -2.41 0.45
C PHE A 106 8.80 -2.26 1.37
N GLU A 107 9.15 -3.30 2.14
CA GLU A 107 10.33 -3.29 3.02
C GLU A 107 11.63 -3.22 2.21
N GLU A 108 11.74 -3.96 1.11
CA GLU A 108 12.87 -3.90 0.17
C GLU A 108 13.01 -2.51 -0.47
N ARG A 109 11.90 -1.93 -0.94
CA ARG A 109 11.89 -0.58 -1.53
C ARG A 109 12.29 0.47 -0.49
N TYR A 110 11.81 0.35 0.75
CA TYR A 110 12.21 1.24 1.83
C TYR A 110 13.71 1.12 2.17
N ALA A 111 14.24 -0.10 2.23
CA ALA A 111 15.66 -0.35 2.48
C ALA A 111 16.56 0.27 1.40
N SER A 112 16.10 0.30 0.13
CA SER A 112 16.81 0.96 -0.97
C SER A 112 16.87 2.49 -0.88
N GLY A 113 16.16 3.11 0.08
CA GLY A 113 16.09 4.56 0.25
C GLY A 113 15.26 5.29 -0.82
N LYS A 114 14.61 4.56 -1.73
CA LYS A 114 13.78 5.13 -2.80
C LYS A 114 12.37 5.48 -2.29
N SER A 115 11.70 6.37 -3.02
CA SER A 115 10.29 6.70 -2.79
C SER A 115 9.99 7.20 -1.36
N ARG A 116 10.89 8.03 -0.81
CA ARG A 116 10.81 8.58 0.56
C ARG A 116 9.45 9.18 0.91
N TYR A 117 8.83 9.88 -0.04
CA TYR A 117 7.48 10.44 0.16
C TYR A 117 6.48 9.35 0.53
N PHE A 118 6.50 8.18 -0.12
CA PHE A 118 5.52 7.12 0.10
C PHE A 118 5.59 6.51 1.51
N PHE A 119 6.80 6.35 2.04
CA PHE A 119 7.04 5.72 3.35
C PHE A 119 6.95 6.68 4.54
N GLN A 120 6.83 7.98 4.29
CA GLN A 120 6.64 8.97 5.35
C GLN A 120 5.15 9.16 5.63
N ALA A 121 4.76 9.11 6.91
CA ALA A 121 3.39 9.41 7.33
C ALA A 121 2.96 10.81 6.90
N LEU A 122 1.72 10.93 6.41
CA LEU A 122 1.08 12.21 6.12
C LEU A 122 0.60 12.81 7.45
N ARG A 123 1.00 14.04 7.76
CA ARG A 123 0.56 14.76 8.96
C ARG A 123 -0.54 15.71 8.56
N PHE A 124 -1.68 15.62 9.25
CA PHE A 124 -2.86 16.45 9.10
C PHE A 124 -3.53 16.56 10.47
#